data_AF-A0A097EPA6-F1
#
_entry.id   AF-A0A097EPA6-F1
#
_cell.length_a   1.000
_cell.length_b   1.000
_cell.length_c   1.000
_cell.angle_alpha   90.00
_cell.angle_beta   90.00
_cell.angle_gamma   90.00
#
_symmetry.space_group_name_H-M   'P 1'
#
loop_
_entity.id
_entity.type
_entity.pdbx_description
1 polymer ?
#
loop_
_entity_poly.entity_id
_entity_poly.type
_entity_poly.pdbx_seq_one_letter_code
_entity_poly.pdbx_strand_id
1 'polypeptide(L)'
;MTKQEVISFYESDAHENAVAKILEQPKGIIDSQKSLDGYAIVLDIDETSLNHYLPFSKAGFPQDENHEIWQILISSTNGESIRATLDFYRYCLEKGLKIFFISARLAEYLDATKQALQSAGFHFFEDVFVFPKDIAEYESETFKNFKAERRAYIESLGYEVLISIGDQSSDLVGGYTKYTFQVPNYMYGENSIF
;
A
#
# COMPACT_ATOMS: atom_id res chain seq x y z
N MET A 1 -20.43 -6.27 -1.07
CA MET A 1 -20.35 -7.47 -1.93
C MET A 1 -20.53 -8.69 -1.07
N THR A 2 -21.12 -9.76 -1.58
CA THR A 2 -21.13 -11.08 -0.94
C THR A 2 -19.74 -11.73 -1.01
N LYS A 3 -19.47 -12.72 -0.16
CA LYS A 3 -18.22 -13.50 -0.21
C LYS A 3 -17.93 -14.09 -1.59
N GLN A 4 -18.96 -14.57 -2.30
CA GLN A 4 -18.80 -15.14 -3.64
C GLN A 4 -18.45 -14.09 -4.70
N GLU A 5 -19.00 -12.88 -4.57
CA GLU A 5 -18.65 -11.75 -5.44
C GLU A 5 -17.19 -11.31 -5.22
N VAL A 6 -16.73 -11.31 -3.96
CA VAL A 6 -15.32 -11.04 -3.64
C VAL A 6 -14.41 -12.09 -4.25
N ILE A 7 -14.70 -13.39 -4.08
CA ILE A 7 -13.94 -14.47 -4.72
C ILE A 7 -13.90 -14.25 -6.25
N SER A 8 -15.04 -14.02 -6.88
CA SER A 8 -15.11 -13.79 -8.34
C SER A 8 -14.32 -12.56 -8.78
N PHE A 9 -14.23 -11.52 -7.95
CA PHE A 9 -13.51 -10.29 -8.26
C PHE A 9 -11.98 -10.50 -8.28
N TYR A 10 -11.45 -11.32 -7.38
CA TYR A 10 -10.01 -11.60 -7.28
C TYR A 10 -9.55 -12.81 -8.12
N GLU A 11 -10.40 -13.81 -8.37
CA GLU A 11 -10.08 -14.97 -9.23
C GLU A 11 -10.22 -14.66 -10.73
N SER A 12 -10.73 -13.48 -11.07
CA SER A 12 -10.74 -12.95 -12.44
C SER A 12 -9.75 -11.79 -12.57
N ASP A 13 -9.62 -11.22 -13.78
CA ASP A 13 -8.82 -10.01 -13.98
C ASP A 13 -9.52 -8.72 -13.47
N ALA A 14 -10.68 -8.83 -12.80
CA ALA A 14 -11.46 -7.65 -12.40
C ALA A 14 -10.73 -6.77 -11.38
N HIS A 15 -10.05 -7.36 -10.38
CA HIS A 15 -9.23 -6.61 -9.43
C HIS A 15 -8.08 -5.85 -10.13
N GLU A 16 -7.29 -6.54 -10.94
CA GLU A 16 -6.18 -5.95 -11.70
C GLU A 16 -6.64 -4.85 -12.64
N ASN A 17 -7.74 -5.06 -13.37
CA ASN A 17 -8.31 -4.05 -14.26
C ASN A 17 -8.83 -2.81 -13.50
N ALA A 18 -9.41 -3.01 -12.31
CA ALA A 18 -9.88 -1.92 -11.47
C ALA A 18 -8.71 -1.09 -10.93
N VAL A 19 -7.65 -1.75 -10.44
CA VAL A 19 -6.41 -1.09 -10.00
C VAL A 19 -5.78 -0.32 -11.16
N ALA A 20 -5.57 -0.97 -12.31
CA ALA A 20 -4.98 -0.33 -13.50
C ALA A 20 -5.75 0.92 -13.92
N LYS A 21 -7.09 0.83 -13.98
CA LYS A 21 -7.94 1.97 -14.34
C LYS A 21 -7.80 3.16 -13.38
N ILE A 22 -7.65 2.90 -12.09
CA ILE A 22 -7.44 3.96 -11.10
C ILE A 22 -6.07 4.61 -11.30
N LEU A 23 -5.03 3.79 -11.56
CA LEU A 23 -3.65 4.23 -11.72
C LEU A 23 -3.38 5.03 -13.01
N GLU A 24 -4.32 5.07 -13.96
CA GLU A 24 -4.22 6.00 -15.09
C GLU A 24 -4.34 7.48 -14.67
N GLN A 25 -5.07 7.77 -13.59
CA GLN A 25 -5.20 9.15 -13.08
C GLN A 25 -3.87 9.71 -12.52
N PRO A 26 -3.15 9.03 -11.60
CA PRO A 26 -1.84 9.50 -11.15
C PRO A 26 -0.80 9.56 -12.28
N LYS A 27 -0.84 8.66 -13.27
CA LYS A 27 0.02 8.78 -14.47
C LYS A 27 -0.25 10.10 -15.21
N GLY A 28 -1.51 10.46 -15.43
CA GLY A 28 -1.89 11.73 -16.03
C GLY A 28 -1.40 12.95 -15.24
N ILE A 29 -1.43 12.88 -13.90
CA ILE A 29 -0.87 13.93 -13.02
C ILE A 29 0.64 14.04 -13.21
N ILE A 30 1.37 12.92 -13.22
CA ILE A 30 2.81 12.86 -13.42
C ILE A 30 3.20 13.43 -14.78
N ASP A 31 2.53 13.01 -15.85
CA ASP A 31 2.79 13.49 -17.22
C ASP A 31 2.47 14.99 -17.41
N SER A 32 1.60 15.57 -16.57
CA SER A 32 1.28 17.00 -16.61
C SER A 32 2.28 17.89 -15.88
N GLN A 33 3.20 17.32 -15.08
CA GLN A 33 4.17 18.11 -14.34
C GLN A 33 5.25 18.69 -15.27
N LYS A 34 5.62 19.94 -15.04
CA LYS A 34 6.72 20.59 -15.79
C LYS A 34 8.10 20.06 -15.41
N SER A 35 8.27 19.68 -14.15
CA SER A 35 9.44 18.99 -13.61
C SER A 35 8.97 18.01 -12.55
N LEU A 36 9.70 16.91 -12.40
CA LEU A 36 9.49 15.90 -11.36
C LEU A 36 10.58 15.93 -10.28
N ASP A 37 11.51 16.88 -10.35
CA ASP A 37 12.61 17.01 -9.40
C ASP A 37 12.08 17.25 -7.98
N GLY A 38 12.54 16.45 -7.03
CA GLY A 38 12.12 16.54 -5.63
C GLY A 38 10.76 15.88 -5.33
N TYR A 39 10.02 15.39 -6.33
CA TYR A 39 8.78 14.66 -6.06
C TYR A 39 9.03 13.21 -5.63
N ALA A 40 8.19 12.76 -4.70
CA ALA A 40 8.12 11.38 -4.24
C ALA A 40 6.71 10.79 -4.43
N ILE A 41 6.66 9.47 -4.55
CA ILE A 41 5.46 8.65 -4.55
C ILE A 41 5.49 7.79 -3.30
N VAL A 42 4.34 7.69 -2.65
CA VAL A 42 4.13 6.82 -1.50
C VAL A 42 3.16 5.72 -1.90
N LEU A 43 3.57 4.47 -1.67
CA LEU A 43 2.75 3.29 -1.88
C LEU A 43 2.52 2.59 -0.53
N ASP A 44 1.28 2.24 -0.24
CA ASP A 44 1.01 1.19 0.73
C ASP A 44 1.46 -0.19 0.19
N ILE A 45 1.61 -1.17 1.08
CA ILE A 45 2.09 -2.51 0.76
C ILE A 45 0.93 -3.50 0.59
N ASP A 46 0.16 -3.75 1.64
CA ASP A 46 -0.77 -4.88 1.70
C ASP A 46 -2.05 -4.54 0.93
N GLU A 47 -2.42 -5.34 -0.07
CA GLU A 47 -3.57 -5.10 -0.96
C GLU A 47 -3.47 -3.85 -1.84
N THR A 48 -2.28 -3.21 -1.83
CA THR A 48 -1.90 -2.11 -2.71
C THR A 48 -0.77 -2.48 -3.65
N SER A 49 0.36 -2.95 -3.09
CA SER A 49 1.55 -3.37 -3.85
C SER A 49 1.69 -4.89 -3.89
N LEU A 50 1.43 -5.54 -2.77
CA LEU A 50 1.43 -7.00 -2.61
C LEU A 50 0.00 -7.53 -2.54
N ASN A 51 -0.21 -8.70 -3.10
CA ASN A 51 -1.48 -9.41 -3.14
C ASN A 51 -1.44 -10.60 -2.16
N HIS A 52 -2.34 -10.62 -1.19
CA HIS A 52 -2.50 -11.69 -0.21
C HIS A 52 -3.83 -12.43 -0.38
N TYR A 53 -4.45 -12.37 -1.56
CA TYR A 53 -5.72 -13.05 -1.83
C TYR A 53 -5.71 -14.53 -1.47
N LEU A 54 -4.70 -15.29 -1.90
CA LEU A 54 -4.63 -16.73 -1.64
C LEU A 54 -4.63 -17.09 -0.14
N PRO A 55 -3.76 -16.51 0.71
CA PRO A 55 -3.81 -16.79 2.15
C PRO A 55 -5.12 -16.32 2.81
N PHE A 56 -5.66 -15.15 2.44
CA PHE A 56 -6.94 -14.67 2.99
C PHE A 56 -8.13 -15.54 2.57
N SER A 57 -8.18 -15.98 1.31
CA SER A 57 -9.22 -16.88 0.79
C SER A 57 -9.20 -18.23 1.52
N LYS A 58 -8.02 -18.81 1.75
CA LYS A 58 -7.85 -20.06 2.52
C LYS A 58 -8.26 -19.90 3.99
N ALA A 59 -8.00 -18.75 4.59
CA ALA A 59 -8.43 -18.42 5.96
C ALA A 59 -9.93 -18.05 6.04
N GLY A 60 -10.62 -17.95 4.90
CA GLY A 60 -12.05 -17.67 4.84
C GLY A 60 -12.43 -16.19 4.95
N PHE A 61 -11.48 -15.27 4.73
CA PHE A 61 -11.60 -13.82 4.91
C PHE A 61 -11.96 -13.43 6.36
N PRO A 62 -11.02 -13.53 7.32
CA PRO A 62 -11.28 -13.10 8.70
C PRO A 62 -11.65 -11.61 8.76
N GLN A 63 -12.88 -11.30 9.20
CA GLN A 63 -13.45 -9.94 9.21
C GLN A 63 -13.27 -9.18 10.53
N ASP A 64 -13.05 -9.88 11.65
CA ASP A 64 -12.80 -9.25 12.94
C ASP A 64 -11.39 -8.62 12.97
N GLU A 65 -11.12 -7.71 13.93
CA GLU A 65 -9.79 -7.12 14.23
C GLU A 65 -8.80 -8.18 14.77
N ASN A 66 -8.64 -9.28 14.06
CA ASN A 66 -7.74 -10.36 14.40
C ASN A 66 -6.36 -10.07 13.82
N HIS A 67 -5.77 -8.98 14.30
CA HIS A 67 -4.49 -8.46 13.83
C HIS A 67 -3.40 -9.53 13.82
N GLU A 68 -3.39 -10.47 14.78
CA GLU A 68 -2.46 -11.59 14.78
C GLU A 68 -2.59 -12.49 13.55
N ILE A 69 -3.83 -12.85 13.18
CA ILE A 69 -4.06 -13.67 11.97
C ILE A 69 -3.60 -12.91 10.73
N TRP A 70 -3.94 -11.63 10.61
CA TRP A 70 -3.55 -10.85 9.44
C TRP A 70 -2.04 -10.74 9.33
N GLN A 71 -1.34 -10.43 10.42
CA GLN A 71 0.12 -10.35 10.43
C GLN A 71 0.74 -11.69 9.99
N ILE A 72 0.19 -12.83 10.45
CA ILE A 72 0.65 -14.15 9.98
C ILE A 72 0.43 -14.32 8.48
N LEU A 73 -0.76 -13.96 7.97
CA LEU A 73 -1.11 -14.12 6.56
C LEU A 73 -0.25 -13.25 5.63
N ILE A 74 0.18 -12.07 6.08
CA ILE A 74 0.97 -11.12 5.29
C ILE A 74 2.49 -11.20 5.53
N SER A 75 2.95 -11.91 6.57
CA SER A 75 4.38 -12.01 6.93
C SER A 75 5.28 -12.82 5.97
N SER A 76 4.72 -13.39 4.90
CA SER A 76 5.48 -14.17 3.92
C SER A 76 6.61 -13.35 3.29
N THR A 77 7.78 -13.96 3.12
CA THR A 77 8.91 -13.37 2.38
C THR A 77 8.79 -13.56 0.86
N ASN A 78 7.86 -14.40 0.40
CA ASN A 78 7.54 -14.57 -1.02
C ASN A 78 6.23 -13.82 -1.32
N GLY A 79 6.36 -12.55 -1.68
CA GLY A 79 5.24 -11.69 -2.06
C GLY A 79 4.82 -11.88 -3.51
N GLU A 80 3.52 -11.87 -3.77
CA GLU A 80 2.94 -11.74 -5.11
C GLU A 80 2.60 -10.27 -5.34
N SER A 81 2.99 -9.69 -6.49
CA SER A 81 2.65 -8.30 -6.80
C SER A 81 1.21 -8.17 -7.29
N ILE A 82 0.56 -7.06 -6.97
CA ILE A 82 -0.52 -6.53 -7.82
C ILE A 82 0.13 -5.99 -9.09
N ARG A 83 -0.09 -6.63 -10.24
CA ARG A 83 0.67 -6.37 -11.47
C ARG A 83 0.49 -4.92 -11.93
N ALA A 84 -0.74 -4.41 -11.87
CA ALA A 84 -1.03 -3.03 -12.22
C ALA A 84 -0.24 -2.00 -11.37
N THR A 85 -0.06 -2.27 -10.07
CA THR A 85 0.75 -1.43 -9.19
C THR A 85 2.24 -1.55 -9.50
N LEU A 86 2.73 -2.76 -9.79
CA LEU A 86 4.12 -2.96 -10.20
C LEU A 86 4.46 -2.21 -11.49
N ASP A 87 3.54 -2.20 -12.46
CA ASP A 87 3.70 -1.45 -13.71
C ASP A 87 3.68 0.07 -13.47
N PHE A 88 2.81 0.57 -12.60
CA PHE A 88 2.82 1.97 -12.19
C PHE A 88 4.12 2.36 -11.47
N TYR A 89 4.62 1.50 -10.59
CA TYR A 89 5.90 1.68 -9.90
C TYR A 89 7.06 1.78 -10.91
N ARG A 90 7.14 0.86 -11.88
CA ARG A 90 8.17 0.90 -12.93
C ARG A 90 8.09 2.18 -13.75
N TYR A 91 6.88 2.59 -14.14
CA TYR A 91 6.64 3.86 -14.80
C TYR A 91 7.16 5.05 -13.98
N CYS A 92 6.92 5.07 -12.66
CA CYS A 92 7.42 6.14 -11.80
C CYS A 92 8.96 6.18 -11.74
N LEU A 93 9.61 5.01 -11.68
CA LEU A 93 11.07 4.92 -11.72
C LEU A 93 11.64 5.44 -13.05
N GLU A 94 11.02 5.09 -14.18
CA GLU A 94 11.43 5.59 -15.50
C GLU A 94 11.33 7.12 -15.60
N LYS A 95 10.42 7.72 -14.84
CA LYS A 95 10.26 9.17 -14.71
C LYS A 95 11.21 9.82 -13.70
N GLY A 96 12.06 9.03 -13.03
CA GLY A 96 13.02 9.51 -12.03
C GLY A 96 12.42 9.85 -10.67
N LEU A 97 11.15 9.48 -10.42
CA LEU A 97 10.48 9.72 -9.15
C LEU A 97 11.05 8.82 -8.05
N LYS A 98 11.08 9.36 -6.83
CA LYS A 98 11.46 8.61 -5.64
C LYS A 98 10.27 7.85 -5.07
N ILE A 99 10.49 6.60 -4.66
CA ILE A 99 9.42 5.73 -4.14
C ILE A 99 9.70 5.43 -2.68
N PHE A 100 8.69 5.61 -1.83
CA PHE A 100 8.68 5.15 -0.45
C PHE A 100 7.51 4.20 -0.23
N PHE A 101 7.71 3.21 0.64
CA PHE A 101 6.62 2.35 1.10
C PHE A 101 6.26 2.67 2.55
N ILE A 102 4.97 2.64 2.88
CA ILE A 102 4.49 2.79 4.25
C ILE A 102 3.42 1.73 4.53
N SER A 103 3.66 0.86 5.52
CA SER A 103 2.74 -0.23 5.87
C SER A 103 2.44 -0.28 7.37
N ALA A 104 1.29 -0.86 7.71
CA ALA A 104 0.89 -1.17 9.09
C ALA A 104 1.46 -2.52 9.60
N ARG A 105 2.27 -3.22 8.80
CA ARG A 105 3.08 -4.36 9.28
C ARG A 105 3.94 -3.94 10.47
N LEU A 106 4.13 -4.82 11.45
CA LEU A 106 4.97 -4.55 12.61
C LEU A 106 6.46 -4.51 12.23
N ALA A 107 7.23 -3.71 12.96
CA ALA A 107 8.67 -3.50 12.73
C ALA A 107 9.50 -4.78 12.83
N GLU A 108 9.03 -5.77 13.59
CA GLU A 108 9.67 -7.09 13.62
C GLU A 108 9.65 -7.82 12.28
N TYR A 109 8.73 -7.46 11.38
CA TYR A 109 8.62 -8.00 10.02
C TYR A 109 9.29 -7.13 8.95
N LEU A 110 10.05 -6.09 9.31
CA LEU A 110 10.64 -5.17 8.33
C LEU A 110 11.50 -5.88 7.29
N ASP A 111 12.39 -6.78 7.73
CA ASP A 111 13.28 -7.51 6.82
C ASP A 111 12.49 -8.45 5.90
N ALA A 112 11.50 -9.16 6.46
CA ALA A 112 10.62 -10.02 5.67
C ALA A 112 9.80 -9.23 4.64
N THR A 113 9.33 -8.04 5.02
CA THR A 113 8.59 -7.12 4.15
C THR A 113 9.45 -6.63 3.00
N LYS A 114 10.69 -6.21 3.26
CA LYS A 114 11.64 -5.80 2.22
C LYS A 114 11.95 -6.96 1.26
N GLN A 115 12.10 -8.19 1.77
CA GLN A 115 12.28 -9.38 0.94
C GLN A 115 11.06 -9.68 0.08
N ALA A 116 9.84 -9.56 0.63
CA ALA A 116 8.60 -9.78 -0.11
C ALA A 116 8.40 -8.77 -1.24
N LEU A 117 8.71 -7.49 -0.99
CA LEU A 117 8.71 -6.45 -2.04
C LEU A 117 9.72 -6.80 -3.13
N GLN A 118 10.93 -7.21 -2.76
CA GLN A 118 11.95 -7.61 -3.73
C GLN A 118 11.53 -8.84 -4.53
N SER A 119 10.98 -9.88 -3.90
CA SER A 119 10.51 -11.08 -4.61
C SER A 119 9.36 -10.77 -5.58
N ALA A 120 8.54 -9.78 -5.25
CA ALA A 120 7.45 -9.28 -6.09
C ALA A 120 7.92 -8.33 -7.21
N GLY A 121 9.22 -8.00 -7.29
CA GLY A 121 9.81 -7.18 -8.35
C GLY A 121 10.00 -5.69 -8.03
N PHE A 122 9.71 -5.26 -6.79
CA PHE A 122 9.98 -3.90 -6.30
C PHE A 122 11.42 -3.80 -5.77
N HIS A 123 12.39 -3.64 -6.67
CA HIS A 123 13.82 -3.69 -6.31
C HIS A 123 14.44 -2.35 -5.86
N PHE A 124 13.81 -1.22 -6.17
CA PHE A 124 14.38 0.12 -6.01
C PHE A 124 13.38 1.05 -5.32
N PHE A 125 13.68 1.42 -4.09
CA PHE A 125 12.91 2.35 -3.29
C PHE A 125 13.85 3.03 -2.30
N GLU A 126 13.49 4.22 -1.83
CA GLU A 126 14.31 4.99 -0.90
C GLU A 126 14.23 4.41 0.51
N ASP A 127 13.02 4.08 0.98
CA ASP A 127 12.84 3.39 2.26
C ASP A 127 11.48 2.67 2.37
N VAL A 128 11.36 1.84 3.41
CA VAL A 128 10.13 1.16 3.83
C VAL A 128 9.88 1.50 5.29
N PHE A 129 8.77 2.18 5.57
CA PHE A 129 8.31 2.48 6.92
C PHE A 129 7.24 1.48 7.35
N VAL A 130 7.38 0.96 8.57
CA VAL A 130 6.52 -0.04 9.18
C VAL A 130 6.13 0.41 10.58
N PHE A 131 5.04 -0.17 11.09
CA PHE A 131 4.49 0.15 12.40
C PHE A 131 5.51 -0.22 13.51
N PRO A 132 5.83 0.68 14.45
CA PRO A 132 6.84 0.42 15.48
C PRO A 132 6.45 -0.70 16.45
N LYS A 133 7.46 -1.38 17.03
CA LYS A 133 7.26 -2.56 17.89
C LYS A 133 6.61 -2.23 19.24
N ASP A 134 6.93 -1.09 19.83
CA ASP A 134 6.50 -0.77 21.20
C ASP A 134 5.24 0.07 21.23
N ILE A 135 4.09 -0.56 21.00
CA ILE A 135 2.76 0.07 20.92
C ILE A 135 2.43 0.82 22.23
N ALA A 136 3.05 0.44 23.36
CA ALA A 136 2.87 1.11 24.66
C ALA A 136 3.38 2.56 24.69
N GLU A 137 4.28 2.95 23.78
CA GLU A 137 4.71 4.34 23.60
C GLU A 137 3.78 5.14 22.67
N TYR A 138 2.73 4.51 22.13
CA TYR A 138 1.86 5.07 21.10
C TYR A 138 0.38 4.97 21.51
N GLU A 139 -0.16 6.03 22.12
CA GLU A 139 -1.58 6.08 22.50
C GLU A 139 -2.49 6.05 21.28
N SER A 140 -3.55 5.23 21.34
CA SER A 140 -4.52 5.02 20.26
C SER A 140 -5.30 6.28 19.84
N GLU A 141 -5.40 7.29 20.71
CA GLU A 141 -6.02 8.58 20.38
C GLU A 141 -5.10 9.48 19.52
N THR A 142 -3.79 9.37 19.67
CA THR A 142 -2.78 10.07 18.85
C THR A 142 -2.47 9.38 17.52
N PHE A 143 -2.72 8.07 17.43
CA PHE A 143 -2.20 7.22 16.36
C PHE A 143 -3.14 6.98 15.16
N LYS A 144 -4.16 7.83 14.95
CA LYS A 144 -4.95 7.81 13.69
C LYS A 144 -4.11 8.16 12.45
N ASN A 145 -2.86 8.61 12.62
CA ASN A 145 -2.10 9.32 11.60
C ASN A 145 -0.68 8.77 11.33
N PHE A 146 -0.29 7.55 11.75
CA PHE A 146 1.08 7.04 11.50
C PHE A 146 1.55 7.20 10.06
N LYS A 147 0.70 6.81 9.10
CA LYS A 147 1.06 6.93 7.68
C LYS A 147 1.19 8.40 7.27
N ALA A 148 0.36 9.29 7.79
CA ALA A 148 0.50 10.72 7.59
C ALA A 148 1.78 11.30 8.21
N GLU A 149 2.17 10.86 9.40
CA GLU A 149 3.42 11.26 10.03
C GLU A 149 4.63 10.77 9.25
N ARG A 150 4.58 9.56 8.69
CA ARG A 150 5.65 9.04 7.82
C ARG A 150 5.73 9.83 6.51
N ARG A 151 4.60 10.26 5.95
CA ARG A 151 4.58 11.21 4.82
C ARG A 151 5.16 12.57 5.20
N ALA A 152 4.81 13.11 6.37
CA ALA A 152 5.40 14.35 6.88
C ALA A 152 6.91 14.23 7.08
N TYR A 153 7.38 13.08 7.57
CA TYR A 153 8.80 12.78 7.69
C TYR A 153 9.47 12.75 6.31
N ILE A 154 8.88 12.12 5.30
CA ILE A 154 9.39 12.15 3.92
C ILE A 154 9.50 13.59 3.42
N GLU A 155 8.50 14.45 3.66
CA GLU A 155 8.60 15.87 3.29
C GLU A 155 9.72 16.60 4.03
N SER A 156 9.95 16.26 5.31
CA SER A 156 11.05 16.83 6.09
C SER A 156 12.45 16.43 5.59
N LEU A 157 12.57 15.36 4.79
CA LEU A 157 13.80 14.98 4.10
C LEU A 157 14.06 15.82 2.84
N GLY A 158 13.16 16.74 2.49
CA GLY A 158 13.28 17.62 1.33
C GLY A 158 12.54 17.13 0.08
N TYR A 159 11.74 16.07 0.19
CA TYR A 159 10.84 15.64 -0.87
C TYR A 159 9.52 16.40 -0.80
N GLU A 160 8.79 16.44 -1.90
CA GLU A 160 7.38 16.78 -1.92
C GLU A 160 6.59 15.53 -2.33
N VAL A 161 5.69 15.03 -1.48
CA VAL A 161 4.94 13.82 -1.83
C VAL A 161 3.86 14.21 -2.83
N LEU A 162 4.04 13.77 -4.08
CA LEU A 162 3.10 14.09 -5.15
C LEU A 162 1.83 13.25 -5.02
N ILE A 163 1.99 11.94 -4.84
CA ILE A 163 0.90 10.97 -4.84
C ILE A 163 1.10 9.96 -3.70
N SER A 164 0.02 9.67 -2.98
CA SER A 164 -0.11 8.52 -2.07
C SER A 164 -1.16 7.56 -2.60
N ILE A 165 -0.84 6.27 -2.69
CA ILE A 165 -1.78 5.22 -3.12
C ILE A 165 -1.88 4.18 -2.02
N GLY A 166 -3.11 3.77 -1.71
CA GLY A 166 -3.39 2.71 -0.74
C GLY A 166 -4.80 2.16 -0.85
N ASP A 167 -5.13 1.10 -0.14
CA ASP A 167 -6.42 0.42 -0.21
C ASP A 167 -7.38 0.85 0.91
N GLN A 168 -6.86 1.44 1.98
CA GLN A 168 -7.62 1.92 3.15
C GLN A 168 -7.58 3.45 3.28
N SER A 169 -8.57 4.01 3.98
CA SER A 169 -8.62 5.45 4.26
C SER A 169 -7.36 5.97 4.97
N SER A 170 -6.80 5.17 5.88
CA SER A 170 -5.60 5.50 6.66
C SER A 170 -4.35 5.76 5.80
N ASP A 171 -4.30 5.25 4.56
CA ASP A 171 -3.21 5.46 3.61
C ASP A 171 -3.22 6.86 3.00
N LEU A 172 -4.38 7.54 3.09
CA LEU A 172 -4.72 8.70 2.28
C LEU A 172 -5.01 9.93 3.13
N VAL A 173 -5.59 9.75 4.32
CA VAL A 173 -5.96 10.87 5.21
C VAL A 173 -4.77 11.40 6.01
N GLY A 174 -4.87 12.64 6.50
CA GLY A 174 -3.87 13.27 7.37
C GLY A 174 -2.85 14.17 6.66
N GLY A 175 -2.92 14.31 5.33
CA GLY A 175 -2.12 15.28 4.57
C GLY A 175 -0.73 14.79 4.17
N TYR A 176 0.17 15.76 3.92
CA TYR A 176 1.56 15.54 3.46
C TYR A 176 1.65 14.75 2.16
N THR A 177 0.73 15.04 1.25
CA THR A 177 0.67 14.55 -0.13
C THR A 177 -0.23 15.48 -0.94
N LYS A 178 0.06 15.70 -2.22
CA LYS A 178 -0.81 16.52 -3.09
C LYS A 178 -2.06 15.78 -3.54
N TYR A 179 -1.90 14.49 -3.85
CA TYR A 179 -2.97 13.66 -4.40
C TYR A 179 -3.01 12.30 -3.71
N THR A 180 -4.21 11.73 -3.65
CA THR A 180 -4.48 10.44 -3.01
C THR A 180 -5.35 9.60 -3.91
N PHE A 181 -5.03 8.32 -4.06
CA PHE A 181 -5.84 7.38 -4.83
C PHE A 181 -6.07 6.11 -4.03
N GLN A 182 -7.35 5.77 -3.83
CA GLN A 182 -7.72 4.52 -3.18
C GLN A 182 -7.87 3.41 -4.21
N VAL A 183 -7.16 2.31 -4.03
CA VAL A 183 -7.33 1.07 -4.83
C VAL A 183 -8.30 0.12 -4.13
N PRO A 184 -8.99 -0.79 -4.86
CA PRO A 184 -9.99 -1.65 -4.25
C PRO A 184 -9.36 -2.75 -3.39
N ASN A 185 -9.80 -2.82 -2.13
CA ASN A 185 -9.69 -4.00 -1.29
C ASN A 185 -11.07 -4.37 -0.75
N TYR A 186 -11.48 -5.63 -0.94
CA TYR A 186 -12.75 -6.14 -0.45
C TYR A 186 -12.58 -7.42 0.38
N MET A 187 -11.36 -7.76 0.79
CA MET A 187 -11.09 -8.94 1.60
C MET A 187 -11.20 -8.65 3.10
N TYR A 188 -10.88 -7.43 3.50
CA TYR A 188 -10.92 -6.93 4.87
C TYR A 188 -11.02 -5.39 4.87
N GLY A 189 -11.16 -4.80 6.07
CA GLY A 189 -11.18 -3.36 6.26
C GLY A 189 -12.51 -2.71 5.88
N GLU A 190 -12.51 -1.38 5.68
CA GLU A 190 -13.72 -0.55 5.59
C GLU A 190 -14.66 -0.92 4.43
N ASN A 191 -14.10 -1.51 3.38
CA ASN A 191 -14.81 -1.89 2.16
C ASN A 191 -15.29 -3.35 2.15
N SER A 192 -14.93 -4.14 3.17
CA SER A 192 -15.34 -5.54 3.33
C SER A 192 -16.54 -5.63 4.27
N ILE A 193 -17.68 -6.15 3.77
CA ILE A 193 -18.99 -6.04 4.45
C ILE A 193 -19.82 -7.34 4.43
N PHE A 194 -19.19 -8.50 4.26
CA PHE A 194 -19.90 -9.80 4.15
C PHE A 194 -19.65 -10.75 5.31
#